data_AF-A0A520HP77-F1
#
_entry.id   AF-A0A520HP77-F1
#
_cell.length_a   1.000
_cell.length_b   1.000
_cell.length_c   1.000
_cell.angle_alpha   90.00
_cell.angle_beta   90.00
_cell.angle_gamma   90.00
#
_symmetry.space_group_name_H-M   'P 1'
#
loop_
_entity.id
_entity.type
_entity.pdbx_description
1 polymer ?
#
loop_
_entity_poly.entity_id
_entity_poly.type
_entity_poly.pdbx_seq_one_letter_code
_entity_poly.pdbx_strand_id
1 'polypeptide(L)'
;GRVSVRSALAGSLNVPAVRTLLLVGVEPFRDRLWDTGYRGLVEDGDYYGFSLALGSAEVSLLEQADAYRSLANGGRWSPLRLTADAPHVAARPVTTPAAAWIVADMMADPNARAATFGLDSALRLPFWTAVKTGTSKGMRDNWCVGFSRRYTVAVWVGNVEGDPMRAVSGTSGAAPVWRDVMLALGRDDDRGPPMPAGVERRRIAFADAIEQPRIEYFLRGTGQSLIAAAPATARRARIVNPASGSVYAIDPDIPADRQRLAIETTGDVRAHHVFLDNRDLGPAAQQLLFFAPPGRHRLRLVDAAGRAADQVIVTIR
;
A
#
# COMPACT_ATOMS: atom_id res chain seq x y z
N GLY A 1 -4.48 -11.81 -7.88
CA GLY A 1 -3.22 -12.41 -8.41
C GLY A 1 -2.04 -11.54 -8.06
N ARG A 2 -0.87 -11.79 -8.67
CA ARG A 2 0.30 -10.88 -8.59
C ARG A 2 0.03 -9.63 -9.42
N VAL A 3 0.57 -8.50 -8.99
CA VAL A 3 0.37 -7.17 -9.62
C VAL A 3 1.59 -6.31 -9.31
N SER A 4 2.01 -5.44 -10.24
CA SER A 4 3.07 -4.46 -10.00
C SER A 4 2.64 -3.37 -9.01
N VAL A 5 3.61 -2.75 -8.32
CA VAL A 5 3.33 -1.63 -7.40
C VAL A 5 2.62 -0.47 -8.09
N ARG A 6 2.99 -0.17 -9.36
CA ARG A 6 2.33 0.85 -10.18
C ARG A 6 0.85 0.56 -10.34
N SER A 7 0.50 -0.63 -10.81
CA SER A 7 -0.89 -1.03 -11.04
C SER A 7 -1.67 -1.15 -9.72
N ALA A 8 -1.02 -1.59 -8.63
CA ALA A 8 -1.63 -1.63 -7.31
C ALA A 8 -1.97 -0.23 -6.77
N LEU A 9 -1.03 0.72 -6.86
CA LEU A 9 -1.24 2.09 -6.40
C LEU A 9 -2.30 2.79 -7.24
N ALA A 10 -2.15 2.73 -8.56
CA ALA A 10 -3.06 3.38 -9.52
C ALA A 10 -4.47 2.77 -9.43
N GLY A 11 -4.58 1.45 -9.28
CA GLY A 11 -5.83 0.73 -9.12
C GLY A 11 -6.41 0.68 -7.71
N SER A 12 -5.77 1.34 -6.72
CA SER A 12 -6.24 1.42 -5.33
C SER A 12 -6.43 0.06 -4.62
N LEU A 13 -5.51 -0.87 -4.79
CA LEU A 13 -5.65 -2.23 -4.26
C LEU A 13 -5.23 -2.34 -2.79
N ASN A 14 -6.16 -2.79 -1.94
CA ASN A 14 -5.95 -2.88 -0.48
C ASN A 14 -4.88 -3.91 -0.07
N VAL A 15 -4.88 -5.11 -0.66
CA VAL A 15 -3.95 -6.19 -0.26
C VAL A 15 -2.49 -5.80 -0.52
N PRO A 16 -2.10 -5.28 -1.69
CA PRO A 16 -0.75 -4.74 -1.91
C PRO A 16 -0.39 -3.58 -0.99
N ALA A 17 -1.34 -2.69 -0.65
CA ALA A 17 -1.07 -1.58 0.27
C ALA A 17 -0.68 -2.09 1.67
N VAL A 18 -1.45 -3.02 2.24
CA VAL A 18 -1.13 -3.66 3.53
C VAL A 18 0.19 -4.44 3.46
N ARG A 19 0.46 -5.16 2.36
CA ARG A 19 1.74 -5.85 2.17
C ARG A 19 2.92 -4.90 2.09
N THR A 20 2.75 -3.73 1.48
CA THR A 20 3.78 -2.70 1.44
C THR A 20 4.04 -2.15 2.84
N LEU A 21 2.99 -1.89 3.62
CA LEU A 21 3.09 -1.47 5.02
C LEU A 21 3.86 -2.49 5.87
N LEU A 22 3.59 -3.79 5.68
CA LEU A 22 4.32 -4.88 6.35
C LEU A 22 5.83 -4.90 6.03
N LEU A 23 6.22 -4.45 4.84
CA LEU A 23 7.63 -4.40 4.44
C LEU A 23 8.36 -3.18 5.01
N VAL A 24 7.67 -2.04 5.14
CA VAL A 24 8.27 -0.78 5.62
C VAL A 24 8.14 -0.58 7.13
N GLY A 25 7.17 -1.23 7.77
CA GLY A 25 6.82 -1.04 9.18
C GLY A 25 5.74 0.03 9.40
N VAL A 26 4.92 -0.15 10.43
CA VAL A 26 3.82 0.77 10.74
C VAL A 26 4.33 2.09 11.33
N GLU A 27 5.24 2.05 12.30
CA GLU A 27 5.80 3.25 12.93
C GLU A 27 6.50 4.18 11.91
N PRO A 28 7.42 3.70 11.05
CA PRO A 28 8.08 4.58 10.07
C PRO A 28 7.10 5.16 9.05
N PHE A 29 6.00 4.46 8.75
CA PHE A 29 4.95 4.97 7.88
C PHE A 29 4.14 6.07 8.56
N ARG A 30 3.72 5.86 9.81
CA ARG A 30 3.03 6.85 10.63
C ARG A 30 3.86 8.11 10.80
N ASP A 31 5.15 7.99 11.13
CA ASP A 31 6.06 9.13 11.25
C ASP A 31 6.20 9.89 9.94
N ARG A 32 6.23 9.19 8.81
CA ARG A 32 6.25 9.82 7.49
C ARG A 32 4.97 10.63 7.22
N LEU A 33 3.81 10.11 7.61
CA LEU A 33 2.54 10.83 7.48
C LEU A 33 2.51 12.06 8.40
N TRP A 34 2.99 11.93 9.63
CA TRP A 34 3.16 13.06 10.54
C TRP A 34 4.08 14.12 9.93
N ASP A 35 5.17 13.72 9.30
CA ASP A 35 6.07 14.62 8.59
C ASP A 35 5.40 15.37 7.42
N THR A 36 4.30 14.87 6.86
CA THR A 36 3.52 15.57 5.84
C THR A 36 2.43 16.50 6.39
N GLY A 37 2.37 16.68 7.71
CA GLY A 37 1.46 17.65 8.35
C GLY A 37 0.22 17.04 8.98
N TYR A 38 0.07 15.72 9.03
CA TYR A 38 -1.07 15.05 9.67
C TYR A 38 -0.91 15.09 11.19
N ARG A 39 -1.37 16.18 11.82
CA ARG A 39 -1.14 16.44 13.26
C ARG A 39 -2.10 15.68 14.17
N GLY A 40 -3.13 15.04 13.60
CA GLY A 40 -4.01 14.12 14.33
C GLY A 40 -3.42 12.73 14.60
N LEU A 41 -2.29 12.38 13.96
CA LEU A 41 -1.65 11.06 14.12
C LEU A 41 -0.79 10.96 15.40
N VAL A 42 -1.42 11.14 16.57
CA VAL A 42 -0.72 11.27 17.87
C VAL A 42 -0.32 9.94 18.50
N GLU A 43 -1.05 8.86 18.19
CA GLU A 43 -0.80 7.53 18.77
C GLU A 43 0.31 6.78 18.04
N ASP A 44 0.83 5.71 18.62
CA ASP A 44 1.90 4.92 18.00
C ASP A 44 1.41 3.96 16.89
N GLY A 45 2.35 3.28 16.25
CA GLY A 45 2.08 2.32 15.19
C GLY A 45 1.31 1.08 15.66
N ASP A 46 1.39 0.71 16.94
CA ASP A 46 0.64 -0.42 17.49
C ASP A 46 -0.85 -0.08 17.62
N TYR A 47 -1.17 1.16 18.00
CA TYR A 47 -2.55 1.67 18.03
C TYR A 47 -3.19 1.65 16.63
N TYR A 48 -2.52 2.21 15.62
CA TYR A 48 -3.10 2.29 14.27
C TYR A 48 -3.10 0.94 13.53
N GLY A 49 -2.05 0.14 13.75
CA GLY A 49 -1.84 -1.16 13.13
C GLY A 49 -1.89 -1.12 11.59
N PHE A 50 -2.23 -2.26 10.98
CA PHE A 50 -2.28 -2.37 9.51
C PHE A 50 -3.46 -1.63 8.86
N SER A 51 -4.44 -1.22 9.67
CA SER A 51 -5.58 -0.44 9.19
C SER A 51 -5.17 0.93 8.65
N LEU A 52 -4.03 1.47 9.10
CA LEU A 52 -3.49 2.74 8.64
C LEU A 52 -3.23 2.75 7.13
N ALA A 53 -2.79 1.62 6.56
CA ALA A 53 -2.60 1.46 5.11
C ALA A 53 -3.90 1.59 4.30
N LEU A 54 -5.05 1.48 4.96
CA LEU A 54 -6.39 1.52 4.37
C LEU A 54 -7.11 2.84 4.67
N GLY A 55 -6.44 3.81 5.31
CA GLY A 55 -7.00 5.13 5.61
C GLY A 55 -7.95 5.13 6.80
N SER A 56 -7.63 4.40 7.87
CA SER A 56 -8.39 4.43 9.13
C SER A 56 -8.18 5.69 9.97
N ALA A 57 -7.15 6.48 9.67
CA ALA A 57 -6.87 7.72 10.36
C ALA A 57 -7.74 8.87 9.86
N GLU A 58 -8.28 9.64 10.79
CA GLU A 58 -9.01 10.88 10.48
C GLU A 58 -8.03 11.99 10.11
N VAL A 59 -8.35 12.70 9.03
CA VAL A 59 -7.57 13.84 8.52
C VAL A 59 -8.51 14.90 7.96
N SER A 60 -8.11 16.17 8.06
CA SER A 60 -8.82 17.26 7.41
C SER A 60 -8.50 17.36 5.92
N LEU A 61 -9.39 18.00 5.15
CA LEU A 61 -9.15 18.28 3.73
C LEU A 61 -7.90 19.14 3.49
N LEU A 62 -7.61 20.07 4.40
CA LEU A 62 -6.41 20.91 4.33
C LEU A 62 -5.13 20.11 4.55
N GLU A 63 -5.11 19.23 5.55
CA GLU A 63 -3.98 18.32 5.78
C GLU A 63 -3.75 17.43 4.55
N GLN A 64 -4.81 16.85 4.01
CA GLN A 64 -4.74 15.98 2.83
C GLN A 64 -4.20 16.72 1.60
N ALA A 65 -4.64 17.97 1.38
CA ALA A 65 -4.13 18.83 0.31
C ALA A 65 -2.64 19.16 0.51
N ASP A 66 -2.23 19.47 1.73
CA ASP A 66 -0.84 19.82 2.04
C ASP A 66 0.13 18.64 1.88
N ALA A 67 -0.31 17.44 2.29
CA ALA A 67 0.47 16.23 2.10
C ALA A 67 0.70 15.93 0.61
N TYR A 68 -0.34 16.06 -0.23
CA TYR A 68 -0.20 15.87 -1.69
C TYR A 68 0.63 16.98 -2.33
N ARG A 69 0.52 18.22 -1.84
CA ARG A 69 1.38 19.33 -2.26
C ARG A 69 2.86 19.02 -1.99
N SER A 70 3.18 18.33 -0.90
CA SER A 70 4.56 17.92 -0.62
C SER A 70 5.13 16.97 -1.69
N LEU A 71 4.31 16.04 -2.21
CA LEU A 71 4.68 15.17 -3.33
C LEU A 71 4.88 15.98 -4.62
N ALA A 72 3.96 16.90 -4.92
CA ALA A 72 4.05 17.81 -6.07
C ALA A 72 5.34 18.66 -6.02
N ASN A 73 5.77 19.05 -4.83
CA ASN A 73 6.99 19.83 -4.58
C ASN A 73 8.25 18.98 -4.40
N GLY A 74 8.30 17.79 -5.03
CA GLY A 74 9.49 16.93 -5.03
C GLY A 74 9.81 16.35 -3.65
N GLY A 75 8.80 16.09 -2.83
CA GLY A 75 8.95 15.52 -1.50
C GLY A 75 9.30 16.51 -0.40
N ARG A 76 9.11 17.82 -0.64
CA ARG A 76 9.34 18.87 0.35
C ARG A 76 8.03 19.39 0.91
N TRP A 77 7.92 19.42 2.23
CA TRP A 77 6.76 19.93 2.93
C TRP A 77 7.05 21.28 3.58
N SER A 78 6.05 22.15 3.57
CA SER A 78 5.97 23.40 4.33
C SER A 78 4.53 23.55 4.81
N PRO A 79 4.22 24.35 5.84
CA PRO A 79 2.85 24.70 6.18
C PRO A 79 2.09 25.40 5.04
N LEU A 80 0.76 25.28 5.00
CA LEU A 80 -0.08 26.09 4.10
C LEU A 80 -0.09 27.56 4.53
N ARG A 81 -0.21 28.46 3.55
CA ARG A 81 -0.43 29.90 3.76
C ARG A 81 -1.81 30.24 3.23
N LEU A 82 -2.72 30.61 4.14
CA LEU A 82 -4.10 30.97 3.78
C LEU A 82 -4.24 32.45 3.42
N THR A 83 -3.33 33.29 3.91
CA THR A 83 -3.29 34.73 3.66
C THR A 83 -1.93 35.13 3.09
N ALA A 84 -1.91 36.26 2.37
CA ALA A 84 -0.71 36.74 1.69
C ALA A 84 0.39 37.23 2.66
N ASP A 85 0.01 37.62 3.87
CA ASP A 85 0.87 38.12 4.95
C ASP A 85 1.38 37.00 5.88
N ALA A 86 0.79 35.80 5.85
CA ALA A 86 1.26 34.67 6.64
C ALA A 86 2.76 34.40 6.41
N PRO A 87 3.55 34.09 7.46
CA PRO A 87 5.00 33.98 7.33
C PRO A 87 5.39 32.85 6.37
N HIS A 88 6.48 33.06 5.63
CA HIS A 88 7.04 32.03 4.77
C HIS A 88 7.94 31.11 5.59
N VAL A 89 7.45 29.90 5.88
CA VAL A 89 8.23 28.86 6.53
C VAL A 89 9.02 28.08 5.47
N ALA A 90 10.33 27.93 5.68
CA ALA A 90 11.18 27.18 4.76
C ALA A 90 10.71 25.72 4.63
N ALA A 91 10.56 25.24 3.40
CA ALA A 91 10.18 23.86 3.14
C ALA A 91 11.28 22.91 3.60
N ARG A 92 10.91 21.80 4.23
CA ARG A 92 11.82 20.73 4.67
C ARG A 92 11.62 19.45 3.85
N PRO A 93 12.67 18.65 3.61
CA PRO A 93 12.53 17.38 2.92
C PRO A 93 11.77 16.38 3.82
N VAL A 94 10.77 15.71 3.24
CA VAL A 94 10.03 14.59 3.84
C VAL A 94 10.30 13.29 3.07
N THR A 95 10.58 13.39 1.77
CA THR A 95 11.11 12.30 0.95
C THR A 95 12.08 12.85 -0.10
N THR A 96 12.70 11.97 -0.88
CA THR A 96 13.62 12.38 -1.94
C THR A 96 12.85 12.84 -3.18
N PRO A 97 13.39 13.78 -3.98
CA PRO A 97 12.80 14.16 -5.25
C PRO A 97 12.58 12.99 -6.21
N ALA A 98 13.52 12.04 -6.23
CA ALA A 98 13.42 10.83 -7.04
C ALA A 98 12.25 9.93 -6.62
N ALA A 99 12.05 9.69 -5.32
CA ALA A 99 10.94 8.88 -4.82
C ALA A 99 9.58 9.57 -5.05
N ALA A 100 9.48 10.88 -4.75
CA ALA A 100 8.27 11.66 -5.00
C ALA A 100 7.87 11.64 -6.48
N TRP A 101 8.86 11.81 -7.38
CA TRP A 101 8.62 11.78 -8.82
C TRP A 101 8.16 10.40 -9.33
N ILE A 102 8.75 9.31 -8.86
CA ILE A 102 8.32 7.95 -9.23
C ILE A 102 6.88 7.68 -8.74
N VAL A 103 6.53 8.12 -7.52
CA VAL A 103 5.16 8.01 -7.01
C VAL A 103 4.19 8.82 -7.86
N ALA A 104 4.54 10.06 -8.20
CA ALA A 104 3.74 10.90 -9.08
C ALA A 104 3.55 10.28 -10.48
N ASP A 105 4.61 9.70 -11.05
CA ASP A 105 4.55 9.01 -12.35
C ASP A 105 3.61 7.79 -12.31
N MET A 106 3.65 6.97 -11.25
CA MET A 106 2.70 5.88 -11.06
C MET A 106 1.25 6.39 -10.94
N MET A 107 1.05 7.48 -10.19
CA MET A 107 -0.25 8.14 -10.03
C MET A 107 -0.72 8.89 -11.27
N ALA A 108 0.15 9.16 -12.25
CA ALA A 108 -0.19 9.87 -13.47
C ALA A 108 -0.54 8.92 -14.63
N ASP A 109 -0.21 7.64 -14.53
CA ASP A 109 -0.46 6.65 -15.57
C ASP A 109 -1.96 6.23 -15.63
N PRO A 110 -2.71 6.61 -16.70
CA PRO A 110 -4.10 6.21 -16.86
C PRO A 110 -4.26 4.73 -17.24
N ASN A 111 -3.26 4.12 -17.88
CA ASN A 111 -3.32 2.71 -18.25
C ASN A 111 -3.16 1.82 -17.01
N ALA A 112 -2.30 2.21 -16.07
CA ALA A 112 -2.10 1.49 -14.82
C ALA A 112 -3.38 1.36 -13.96
N ARG A 113 -4.34 2.28 -14.11
CA ARG A 113 -5.62 2.25 -13.37
C ARG A 113 -6.81 1.77 -14.19
N ALA A 114 -6.63 1.51 -15.49
CA ALA A 114 -7.73 1.20 -16.41
C ALA A 114 -8.50 -0.06 -16.02
N ALA A 115 -7.83 -1.06 -15.43
CA ALA A 115 -8.48 -2.27 -14.95
C ALA A 115 -9.48 -2.02 -13.82
N THR A 116 -9.25 -1.00 -12.98
CA THR A 116 -10.16 -0.66 -11.86
C THR A 116 -11.20 0.38 -12.27
N PHE A 117 -10.80 1.40 -13.02
CA PHE A 117 -11.64 2.58 -13.26
C PHE A 117 -12.10 2.76 -14.71
N GLY A 118 -11.69 1.86 -15.62
CA GLY A 118 -11.96 2.00 -17.05
C GLY A 118 -11.00 2.95 -17.78
N LEU A 119 -11.01 2.86 -19.11
CA LEU A 119 -10.19 3.70 -20.01
C LEU A 119 -10.74 5.13 -20.17
N ASP A 120 -12.03 5.28 -19.93
CA ASP A 120 -12.76 6.55 -19.97
C ASP A 120 -13.28 6.85 -18.56
N SER A 121 -12.41 7.50 -17.76
CA SER A 121 -12.70 7.82 -16.36
C SER A 121 -12.46 9.31 -16.11
N ALA A 122 -13.14 9.86 -15.10
CA ALA A 122 -12.96 11.25 -14.68
C ALA A 122 -11.50 11.61 -14.34
N LEU A 123 -10.69 10.60 -14.01
CA LEU A 123 -9.28 10.70 -13.64
C LEU A 123 -8.33 10.86 -14.84
N ARG A 124 -8.83 10.81 -16.08
CA ARG A 124 -8.03 10.95 -17.31
C ARG A 124 -8.18 12.34 -17.90
N LEU A 125 -7.18 13.19 -17.71
CA LEU A 125 -7.14 14.55 -18.25
C LEU A 125 -6.31 14.62 -19.55
N PRO A 126 -6.50 15.66 -20.39
CA PRO A 126 -5.72 15.84 -21.62
C PRO A 126 -4.27 16.30 -21.37
N PHE A 127 -3.92 16.61 -20.11
CA PHE A 127 -2.60 17.01 -19.67
C PHE A 127 -2.11 16.15 -18.49
N TRP A 128 -0.82 16.26 -18.17
CA TRP A 128 -0.23 15.49 -17.08
C TRP A 128 -0.81 15.90 -15.72
N THR A 129 -1.35 14.91 -15.00
CA THR A 129 -1.74 15.03 -13.59
C THR A 129 -1.51 13.72 -12.87
N ALA A 130 -0.97 13.79 -11.65
CA ALA A 130 -0.96 12.67 -10.72
C ALA A 130 -2.22 12.72 -9.85
N VAL A 131 -2.96 11.63 -9.74
CA VAL A 131 -4.24 11.63 -9.01
C VAL A 131 -4.49 10.33 -8.28
N LYS A 132 -5.18 10.42 -7.15
CA LYS A 132 -5.62 9.29 -6.34
C LYS A 132 -7.03 9.53 -5.81
N THR A 133 -7.84 8.47 -5.83
CA THR A 133 -9.17 8.41 -5.22
C THR A 133 -9.13 7.79 -3.83
N GLY A 134 -10.12 8.12 -3.00
CA GLY A 134 -10.38 7.49 -1.70
C GLY A 134 -11.87 7.25 -1.52
N THR A 135 -12.24 6.15 -0.86
CA THR A 135 -13.63 5.85 -0.49
C THR A 135 -13.61 5.19 0.87
N SER A 136 -14.28 5.78 1.86
CA SER A 136 -14.32 5.23 3.21
C SER A 136 -15.29 4.04 3.31
N LYS A 137 -15.16 3.28 4.40
CA LYS A 137 -16.04 2.15 4.70
C LYS A 137 -17.49 2.66 4.80
N GLY A 138 -18.41 1.94 4.16
CA GLY A 138 -19.84 2.30 4.18
C GLY A 138 -20.19 3.52 3.33
N MET A 139 -19.30 3.97 2.43
CA MET A 139 -19.57 5.06 1.47
C MET A 139 -19.92 6.40 2.14
N ARG A 140 -19.30 6.69 3.30
CA ARG A 140 -19.52 7.96 4.02
C ARG A 140 -18.73 9.11 3.41
N ASP A 141 -17.53 8.81 2.94
CA ASP A 141 -16.57 9.79 2.43
C ASP A 141 -16.07 9.40 1.06
N ASN A 142 -15.93 10.41 0.22
CA ASN A 142 -15.43 10.28 -1.11
C ASN A 142 -14.37 11.35 -1.36
N TRP A 143 -13.18 10.91 -1.73
CA TRP A 143 -12.02 11.77 -1.89
C TRP A 143 -11.47 11.65 -3.32
N CYS A 144 -11.08 12.79 -3.88
CA CYS A 144 -10.23 12.83 -5.06
C CYS A 144 -9.18 13.92 -4.88
N VAL A 145 -7.92 13.51 -4.86
CA VAL A 145 -6.80 14.42 -4.64
C VAL A 145 -5.78 14.18 -5.73
N GLY A 146 -5.34 15.27 -6.36
CA GLY A 146 -4.37 15.19 -7.44
C GLY A 146 -3.68 16.51 -7.67
N PHE A 147 -2.62 16.47 -8.46
CA PHE A 147 -1.79 17.63 -8.74
C PHE A 147 -1.27 17.63 -10.17
N SER A 148 -1.11 18.83 -10.71
CA SER A 148 -0.32 19.14 -11.90
C SER A 148 1.03 19.71 -11.47
N ARG A 149 1.79 20.28 -12.41
CA ARG A 149 3.03 21.00 -12.08
C ARG A 149 2.80 22.26 -11.24
N ARG A 150 1.60 22.86 -11.31
CA ARG A 150 1.32 24.17 -10.70
C ARG A 150 0.27 24.12 -9.59
N TYR A 151 -0.67 23.19 -9.68
CA TYR A 151 -1.82 23.16 -8.78
C TYR A 151 -1.94 21.80 -8.08
N THR A 152 -2.30 21.83 -6.80
CA THR A 152 -2.79 20.67 -6.06
C THR A 152 -4.26 20.93 -5.74
N VAL A 153 -5.12 19.99 -6.13
CA VAL A 153 -6.56 20.06 -5.93
C VAL A 153 -6.99 18.87 -5.10
N ALA A 154 -7.64 19.14 -3.97
CA ALA A 154 -8.23 18.14 -3.10
C ALA A 154 -9.74 18.38 -3.04
N VAL A 155 -10.52 17.33 -3.27
CA VAL A 155 -11.98 17.36 -3.21
C VAL A 155 -12.45 16.27 -2.26
N TRP A 156 -13.34 16.65 -1.34
CA TRP A 156 -14.13 15.74 -0.52
C TRP A 156 -15.61 15.92 -0.83
N VAL A 157 -16.33 14.82 -0.84
CA VAL A 157 -17.80 14.78 -0.92
C VAL A 157 -18.29 13.77 0.12
N GLY A 158 -19.26 14.18 0.93
CA GLY A 158 -19.85 13.38 1.99
C GLY A 158 -21.01 14.11 2.65
N ASN A 159 -21.80 13.40 3.46
CA ASN A 159 -22.77 14.02 4.34
C ASN A 159 -22.06 14.56 5.57
N VAL A 160 -22.36 15.80 5.98
CA VAL A 160 -21.68 16.46 7.11
C VAL A 160 -21.92 15.72 8.42
N GLU A 161 -23.08 15.09 8.55
CA GLU A 161 -23.50 14.27 9.68
C GLU A 161 -22.81 12.89 9.73
N GLY A 162 -22.09 12.52 8.66
CA GLY A 162 -21.39 11.24 8.55
C GLY A 162 -22.26 10.06 8.09
N ASP A 163 -23.50 10.32 7.66
CA ASP A 163 -24.40 9.31 7.13
C ASP A 163 -23.88 8.71 5.80
N PRO A 164 -24.08 7.41 5.54
CA PRO A 164 -23.76 6.79 4.26
C PRO A 164 -24.40 7.49 3.06
N MET A 165 -23.62 7.77 2.01
CA MET A 165 -24.16 8.16 0.72
C MET A 165 -24.68 6.95 -0.05
N ARG A 166 -25.75 7.11 -0.85
CA ARG A 166 -26.31 6.03 -1.67
C ARG A 166 -25.73 6.06 -3.08
N ALA A 167 -25.15 4.95 -3.53
CA ALA A 167 -24.61 4.77 -4.89
C ALA A 167 -23.49 5.76 -5.29
N VAL A 168 -22.66 6.19 -4.33
CA VAL A 168 -21.53 7.10 -4.57
C VAL A 168 -20.20 6.42 -4.23
N SER A 169 -19.25 6.46 -5.15
CA SER A 169 -17.87 5.97 -4.99
C SER A 169 -16.87 7.05 -5.38
N GLY A 170 -15.59 6.89 -4.98
CA GLY A 170 -14.44 7.72 -5.37
C GLY A 170 -14.55 8.41 -6.73
N THR A 171 -14.87 7.61 -7.75
CA THR A 171 -14.92 8.00 -9.16
C THR A 171 -16.24 8.64 -9.60
N SER A 172 -17.32 8.50 -8.85
CA SER A 172 -18.64 9.06 -9.18
C SER A 172 -19.04 10.26 -8.31
N GLY A 173 -18.27 10.60 -7.27
CA GLY A 173 -18.53 11.76 -6.40
C GLY A 173 -17.45 12.84 -6.47
N ALA A 174 -16.30 12.65 -5.81
CA ALA A 174 -15.26 13.69 -5.77
C ALA A 174 -14.48 13.83 -7.09
N ALA A 175 -14.31 12.74 -7.86
CA ALA A 175 -13.50 12.76 -9.08
C ALA A 175 -14.04 13.66 -10.22
N PRO A 176 -15.36 13.70 -10.51
CA PRO A 176 -15.91 14.65 -11.49
C PRO A 176 -15.66 16.11 -11.11
N VAL A 177 -15.86 16.47 -9.84
CA VAL A 177 -15.59 17.84 -9.35
C VAL A 177 -14.10 18.16 -9.46
N TRP A 178 -13.23 17.24 -9.06
CA TRP A 178 -11.78 17.39 -9.23
C TRP A 178 -11.38 17.60 -10.69
N ARG A 179 -11.99 16.84 -11.61
CA ARG A 179 -11.76 16.96 -13.06
C ARG A 179 -12.13 18.35 -13.55
N ASP A 180 -13.30 18.85 -13.22
CA ASP A 180 -13.78 20.14 -13.72
C ASP A 180 -12.90 21.30 -13.22
N VAL A 181 -12.48 21.26 -11.95
CA VAL A 181 -11.54 22.21 -11.39
C VAL A 181 -10.18 22.14 -12.10
N MET A 182 -9.65 20.94 -12.31
CA MET A 182 -8.38 20.77 -13.01
C MET A 182 -8.45 21.25 -14.47
N LEU A 183 -9.54 20.96 -15.20
CA LEU A 183 -9.75 21.45 -16.57
C LEU A 183 -9.87 22.98 -16.64
N ALA A 184 -10.45 23.60 -15.61
CA ALA A 184 -10.49 25.06 -15.49
C ALA A 184 -9.10 25.66 -15.27
N LEU A 185 -8.24 24.98 -14.50
CA LEU A 185 -6.88 25.43 -14.16
C LEU A 185 -5.81 25.09 -15.23
N GLY A 186 -5.99 24.01 -15.98
CA GLY A 186 -4.95 23.36 -16.78
C GLY A 186 -4.76 23.89 -18.21
N ARG A 187 -5.11 25.15 -18.49
CA ARG A 187 -5.11 25.67 -19.87
C ARG A 187 -3.72 25.98 -20.47
N ASP A 188 -2.67 26.00 -19.64
CA ASP A 188 -1.37 26.58 -20.05
C ASP A 188 -0.14 25.66 -19.92
N ASP A 189 -0.25 24.45 -19.34
CA ASP A 189 0.90 23.53 -19.19
C ASP A 189 0.49 22.04 -19.22
N ASP A 190 0.76 21.40 -20.36
CA ASP A 190 0.44 19.98 -20.56
C ASP A 190 1.52 19.03 -20.00
N ARG A 191 2.66 19.55 -19.54
CA ARG A 191 3.86 18.76 -19.29
C ARG A 191 3.90 18.24 -17.85
N GLY A 192 4.47 17.05 -17.67
CA GLY A 192 4.86 16.55 -16.35
C GLY A 192 6.16 17.20 -15.84
N PRO A 193 6.47 17.07 -14.53
CA PRO A 193 7.75 17.51 -13.99
C PRO A 193 8.92 16.77 -14.67
N PRO A 194 10.07 17.42 -14.91
CA PRO A 194 11.21 16.74 -15.52
C PRO A 194 11.71 15.61 -14.62
N MET A 195 12.21 14.53 -15.23
CA MET A 195 12.79 13.42 -14.48
C MET A 195 13.99 13.91 -13.66
N PRO A 196 13.99 13.74 -12.32
CA PRO A 196 15.05 14.25 -11.48
C PRO A 196 16.32 13.39 -11.57
N ALA A 197 17.44 13.96 -11.11
CA ALA A 197 18.66 13.18 -10.89
C ALA A 197 18.40 12.03 -9.90
N GLY A 198 19.14 10.94 -10.05
CA GLY A 198 18.96 9.74 -9.23
C GLY A 198 17.81 8.83 -9.66
N VAL A 199 17.08 9.16 -10.73
CA VAL A 199 16.16 8.24 -11.41
C VAL A 199 16.83 7.64 -12.65
N GLU A 200 16.59 6.37 -12.91
CA GLU A 200 16.93 5.70 -14.15
C GLU A 200 15.70 5.07 -14.81
N ARG A 201 15.72 4.99 -16.15
CA ARG A 201 14.67 4.35 -16.95
C ARG A 201 15.16 3.01 -17.49
N ARG A 202 14.34 1.97 -17.39
CA ARG A 202 14.63 0.64 -17.93
C ARG A 202 13.45 0.13 -18.73
N ARG A 203 13.73 -0.61 -19.81
CA ARG A 203 12.70 -1.45 -20.43
C ARG A 203 12.57 -2.72 -19.62
N ILE A 204 11.37 -3.01 -19.15
CA ILE A 204 11.08 -4.17 -18.31
C ILE A 204 10.12 -5.13 -19.01
N ALA A 205 10.27 -6.42 -18.67
CA ALA A 205 9.29 -7.45 -18.93
C ALA A 205 8.87 -8.09 -17.60
N PHE A 206 7.67 -8.65 -17.55
CA PHE A 206 7.17 -9.38 -16.40
C PHE A 206 7.22 -10.89 -16.67
N ALA A 207 7.76 -11.65 -15.71
CA ALA A 207 7.66 -13.11 -15.76
C ALA A 207 6.18 -13.54 -15.73
N ASP A 208 5.88 -14.68 -16.36
CA ASP A 208 4.53 -15.22 -16.51
C ASP A 208 3.56 -14.27 -17.24
N ALA A 209 4.07 -13.24 -17.93
CA ALA A 209 3.29 -12.22 -18.63
C ALA A 209 2.17 -11.58 -17.80
N ILE A 210 2.38 -11.43 -16.47
CA ILE A 210 1.36 -10.86 -15.56
C ILE A 210 0.95 -9.42 -15.95
N GLU A 211 1.84 -8.68 -16.60
CA GLU A 211 1.60 -7.36 -17.17
C GLU A 211 2.41 -7.20 -18.47
N GLN A 212 1.99 -6.27 -19.34
CA GLN A 212 2.67 -5.99 -20.60
C GLN A 212 4.05 -5.33 -20.38
N PRO A 213 5.07 -5.65 -21.20
CA PRO A 213 6.37 -4.99 -21.15
C PRO A 213 6.27 -3.48 -21.38
N ARG A 214 6.99 -2.69 -20.57
CA ARG A 214 6.94 -1.22 -20.62
C ARG A 214 8.29 -0.58 -20.27
N ILE A 215 8.38 0.73 -20.43
CA ILE A 215 9.42 1.52 -19.75
C ILE A 215 8.97 1.71 -18.31
N GLU A 216 9.89 1.47 -17.37
CA GLU A 216 9.66 1.65 -15.94
C GLU A 216 10.81 2.46 -15.32
N TYR A 217 10.50 3.16 -14.24
CA TYR A 217 11.43 4.06 -13.56
C TYR A 217 11.84 3.52 -12.20
N PHE A 218 13.13 3.67 -11.91
CA PHE A 218 13.75 3.16 -10.71
C PHE A 218 14.62 4.23 -10.07
N LEU A 219 14.84 4.11 -8.77
CA LEU A 219 15.98 4.77 -8.16
C LEU A 219 17.26 4.20 -8.78
N ARG A 220 18.25 5.06 -8.98
CA ARG A 220 19.53 4.67 -9.56
C ARG A 220 20.15 3.52 -8.76
N GLY A 221 20.55 2.46 -9.47
CA GLY A 221 21.11 1.26 -8.85
C GLY A 221 20.08 0.24 -8.36
N THR A 222 18.76 0.52 -8.44
CA THR A 222 17.70 -0.45 -8.11
C THR A 222 16.98 -0.99 -9.34
N GLY A 223 17.46 -0.66 -10.55
CA GLY A 223 16.83 -1.03 -11.81
C GLY A 223 16.83 -2.53 -12.06
N GLN A 224 15.70 -3.04 -12.54
CA GLN A 224 15.54 -4.42 -12.99
C GLN A 224 15.05 -4.42 -14.43
N SER A 225 15.46 -5.42 -15.23
CA SER A 225 14.96 -5.60 -16.61
C SER A 225 13.90 -6.72 -16.72
N LEU A 226 13.87 -7.63 -15.74
CA LEU A 226 12.87 -8.67 -15.62
C LEU A 226 12.26 -8.61 -14.22
N ILE A 227 10.95 -8.38 -14.14
CA ILE A 227 10.19 -8.42 -12.90
C ILE A 227 9.65 -9.82 -12.72
N ALA A 228 10.28 -10.59 -11.83
CA ALA A 228 9.90 -11.95 -11.50
C ALA A 228 9.72 -12.08 -10.00
N ALA A 229 8.91 -13.05 -9.58
CA ALA A 229 8.92 -13.44 -8.17
C ALA A 229 10.31 -14.01 -7.84
N ALA A 230 10.89 -13.60 -6.71
CA ALA A 230 12.18 -14.14 -6.27
C ALA A 230 12.12 -15.68 -6.30
N PRO A 231 13.15 -16.38 -6.82
CA PRO A 231 13.19 -17.83 -6.80
C PRO A 231 13.08 -18.32 -5.34
N ALA A 232 12.55 -19.52 -5.14
CA ALA A 232 12.36 -20.07 -3.79
C ALA A 232 13.67 -20.07 -2.97
N THR A 233 14.81 -20.28 -3.63
CA THR A 233 16.16 -20.22 -3.05
C THR A 233 16.57 -18.85 -2.54
N ALA A 234 16.02 -17.76 -3.11
CA ALA A 234 16.28 -16.39 -2.67
C ALA A 234 15.26 -15.91 -1.62
N ARG A 235 14.18 -16.67 -1.39
CA ARG A 235 13.20 -16.36 -0.33
C ARG A 235 13.68 -17.01 0.97
N ARG A 236 13.72 -16.23 2.04
CA ARG A 236 13.96 -16.76 3.38
C ARG A 236 12.89 -17.82 3.71
N ALA A 237 13.33 -18.96 4.20
CA ALA A 237 12.47 -20.03 4.70
C ALA A 237 11.59 -19.49 5.84
N ARG A 238 10.26 -19.53 5.67
CA ARG A 238 9.30 -19.00 6.65
C ARG A 238 7.94 -19.69 6.57
N ILE A 239 7.16 -19.57 7.65
CA ILE A 239 5.76 -19.99 7.72
C ILE A 239 4.90 -18.82 7.20
N VAL A 240 4.00 -19.11 6.26
CA VAL A 240 3.07 -18.13 5.68
C VAL A 240 1.63 -18.37 6.08
N ASN A 241 1.28 -19.61 6.43
CA ASN A 241 0.01 -19.95 7.07
C ASN A 241 0.29 -20.98 8.17
N PRO A 242 -0.21 -20.79 9.40
CA PRO A 242 -0.89 -19.59 9.89
C PRO A 242 0.04 -18.38 9.96
N ALA A 243 -0.54 -17.17 9.85
CA ALA A 243 0.21 -15.94 10.09
C ALA A 243 0.46 -15.76 11.60
N SER A 244 1.55 -15.08 11.97
CA SER A 244 1.79 -14.78 13.39
C SER A 244 0.70 -13.86 13.92
N GLY A 245 0.15 -14.20 15.09
CA GLY A 245 -0.98 -13.53 15.71
C GLY A 245 -2.35 -14.03 15.27
N SER A 246 -2.44 -15.00 14.34
CA SER A 246 -3.72 -15.56 13.93
C SER A 246 -4.48 -16.19 15.11
N VAL A 247 -5.79 -15.94 15.14
CA VAL A 247 -6.73 -16.52 16.12
C VAL A 247 -7.69 -17.45 15.38
N TYR A 248 -7.78 -18.70 15.82
CA TYR A 248 -8.70 -19.70 15.28
C TYR A 248 -9.65 -20.15 16.39
N ALA A 249 -10.93 -20.36 16.05
CA ALA A 249 -11.92 -20.89 16.98
C ALA A 249 -12.18 -22.37 16.66
N ILE A 250 -12.25 -23.21 17.69
CA ILE A 250 -12.70 -24.60 17.59
C ILE A 250 -14.24 -24.59 17.59
N ASP A 251 -14.81 -25.24 16.59
CA ASP A 251 -16.24 -25.48 16.52
C ASP A 251 -16.57 -26.78 17.27
N PRO A 252 -17.36 -26.74 18.36
CA PRO A 252 -17.71 -27.94 19.13
C PRO A 252 -18.55 -28.95 18.33
N ASP A 253 -19.21 -28.52 17.25
CA ASP A 253 -20.07 -29.37 16.42
C ASP A 253 -19.30 -30.11 15.31
N ILE A 254 -18.03 -29.74 15.07
CA ILE A 254 -17.19 -30.37 14.03
C ILE A 254 -16.24 -31.40 14.68
N PRO A 255 -16.15 -32.64 14.16
CA PRO A 255 -15.16 -33.61 14.63
C PRO A 255 -13.72 -33.08 14.55
N ALA A 256 -12.91 -33.34 15.59
CA ALA A 256 -11.56 -32.78 15.72
C ALA A 256 -10.60 -33.12 14.55
N ASP A 257 -10.79 -34.28 13.91
CA ASP A 257 -10.04 -34.70 12.72
C ASP A 257 -10.35 -33.84 11.48
N ARG A 258 -11.53 -33.20 11.44
CA ARG A 258 -11.98 -32.29 10.38
C ARG A 258 -11.68 -30.81 10.66
N GLN A 259 -11.14 -30.50 11.83
CA GLN A 259 -10.76 -29.13 12.24
C GLN A 259 -9.24 -28.87 12.14
N ARG A 260 -8.51 -29.72 11.42
CA ARG A 260 -7.06 -29.55 11.27
C ARG A 260 -6.76 -28.36 10.34
N LEU A 261 -5.82 -27.54 10.77
CA LEU A 261 -5.37 -26.35 10.06
C LEU A 261 -4.16 -26.68 9.20
N ALA A 262 -4.14 -26.17 7.96
CA ALA A 262 -3.01 -26.34 7.06
C ALA A 262 -1.85 -25.42 7.44
N ILE A 263 -0.64 -25.96 7.32
CA ILE A 263 0.60 -25.19 7.42
C ILE A 263 1.14 -25.00 6.02
N GLU A 264 1.35 -23.74 5.64
CA GLU A 264 2.00 -23.38 4.39
C GLU A 264 3.31 -22.66 4.69
N THR A 265 4.35 -23.04 3.95
CA THR A 265 5.70 -22.46 4.07
C THR A 265 6.15 -21.89 2.73
N THR A 266 7.16 -21.02 2.75
CA THR A 266 7.80 -20.46 1.55
C THR A 266 9.31 -20.36 1.75
N GLY A 267 10.06 -20.25 0.66
CA GLY A 267 11.53 -20.34 0.69
C GLY A 267 12.04 -21.76 0.42
N ASP A 268 13.36 -21.96 0.53
CA ASP A 268 13.93 -23.32 0.49
C ASP A 268 13.78 -24.01 1.84
N VAL A 269 12.72 -24.79 1.97
CA VAL A 269 12.34 -25.51 3.19
C VAL A 269 12.70 -26.99 3.16
N ARG A 270 13.44 -27.45 2.13
CA ARG A 270 13.76 -28.88 1.94
C ARG A 270 14.54 -29.50 3.10
N ALA A 271 15.34 -28.69 3.80
CA ALA A 271 16.11 -29.11 4.98
C ALA A 271 15.49 -28.63 6.31
N HIS A 272 14.19 -28.32 6.34
CA HIS A 272 13.51 -27.79 7.52
C HIS A 272 12.37 -28.71 8.00
N HIS A 273 12.13 -28.69 9.31
CA HIS A 273 11.00 -29.34 9.97
C HIS A 273 10.11 -28.29 10.64
N VAL A 274 8.82 -28.58 10.78
CA VAL A 274 7.87 -27.73 11.50
C VAL A 274 7.57 -28.34 12.86
N PHE A 275 7.74 -27.55 13.92
CA PHE A 275 7.41 -27.93 15.28
C PHE A 275 6.20 -27.14 15.78
N LEU A 276 5.24 -27.82 16.37
CA LEU A 276 4.19 -27.21 17.20
C LEU A 276 4.59 -27.33 18.66
N ASP A 277 4.92 -26.20 19.27
CA ASP A 277 5.53 -26.10 20.59
C ASP A 277 6.83 -26.93 20.66
N ASN A 278 6.76 -28.13 21.24
CA ASN A 278 7.86 -29.08 21.34
C ASN A 278 7.64 -30.36 20.51
N ARG A 279 6.51 -30.49 19.81
CA ARG A 279 6.16 -31.65 18.97
C ARG A 279 6.60 -31.42 17.53
N ASP A 280 7.43 -32.29 16.99
CA ASP A 280 7.76 -32.31 15.55
C ASP A 280 6.51 -32.75 14.76
N LEU A 281 6.08 -31.92 13.81
CA LEU A 281 5.00 -32.24 12.88
C LEU A 281 5.53 -32.86 11.58
N GLY A 282 6.82 -32.75 11.30
CA GLY A 282 7.48 -33.34 10.14
C GLY A 282 8.09 -32.33 9.16
N PRO A 283 8.52 -32.81 7.98
CA PRO A 283 9.24 -32.01 6.99
C PRO A 283 8.40 -30.86 6.43
N ALA A 284 8.97 -29.66 6.43
CA ALA A 284 8.30 -28.43 6.01
C ALA A 284 7.98 -28.34 4.51
N ALA A 285 8.57 -29.22 3.70
CA ALA A 285 8.32 -29.35 2.26
C ALA A 285 7.05 -30.16 1.93
N GLN A 286 6.40 -30.76 2.93
CA GLN A 286 5.14 -31.50 2.78
C GLN A 286 3.94 -30.64 3.18
N GLN A 287 2.75 -31.02 2.72
CA GLN A 287 1.52 -30.41 3.20
C GLN A 287 1.23 -30.93 4.61
N LEU A 288 1.51 -30.09 5.61
CA LEU A 288 1.30 -30.43 7.00
C LEU A 288 -0.05 -29.91 7.49
N LEU A 289 -0.72 -30.70 8.31
CA LEU A 289 -1.94 -30.32 9.00
C LEU A 289 -1.67 -30.41 10.51
N PHE A 290 -2.20 -29.46 11.28
CA PHE A 290 -2.11 -29.50 12.74
C PHE A 290 -3.46 -29.28 13.41
N PHE A 291 -3.59 -29.83 14.60
CA PHE A 291 -4.65 -29.53 15.55
C PHE A 291 -4.00 -29.29 16.90
N ALA A 292 -4.49 -28.28 17.62
CA ALA A 292 -4.02 -27.89 18.93
C ALA A 292 -5.23 -27.55 19.83
N PRO A 293 -5.16 -27.83 21.14
CA PRO A 293 -6.22 -27.47 22.08
C PRO A 293 -6.36 -25.94 22.20
N PRO A 294 -7.42 -25.42 22.84
CA PRO A 294 -7.51 -24.00 23.17
C PRO A 294 -6.28 -23.52 23.95
N GLY A 295 -5.67 -22.43 23.51
CA GLY A 295 -4.42 -21.95 24.06
C GLY A 295 -3.57 -21.17 23.05
N ARG A 296 -2.44 -20.65 23.54
CA ARG A 296 -1.44 -19.96 22.73
C ARG A 296 -0.34 -20.95 22.36
N HIS A 297 -0.17 -21.19 21.08
CA HIS A 297 0.75 -22.17 20.51
C HIS A 297 1.81 -21.51 19.64
N ARG A 298 2.97 -22.16 19.56
CA ARG A 298 4.14 -21.66 18.84
C ARG A 298 4.54 -22.63 17.74
N LEU A 299 4.36 -22.23 16.50
CA LEU A 299 4.90 -22.96 15.35
C LEU A 299 6.30 -22.46 15.05
N ARG A 300 7.27 -23.38 14.97
CA ARG A 300 8.67 -23.08 14.61
C ARG A 300 9.05 -23.82 13.36
N LEU A 301 9.68 -23.12 12.43
CA LEU A 301 10.37 -23.72 11.29
C LEU A 301 11.84 -23.85 11.66
N VAL A 302 12.34 -25.07 11.77
CA VAL A 302 13.67 -25.37 12.31
C VAL A 302 14.53 -26.00 11.22
N ASP A 303 15.77 -25.51 11.06
CA ASP A 303 16.74 -26.06 10.11
C ASP A 303 17.38 -27.36 10.63
N ALA A 304 18.13 -28.05 9.77
CA ALA A 304 18.84 -29.29 10.13
C ALA A 304 19.88 -29.12 11.26
N ALA A 305 20.29 -27.88 11.58
CA ALA A 305 21.20 -27.57 12.68
C ALA A 305 20.45 -27.23 13.99
N GLY A 306 19.12 -27.37 14.02
CA GLY A 306 18.29 -27.08 15.20
C GLY A 306 17.99 -25.60 15.41
N ARG A 307 18.34 -24.72 14.47
CA ARG A 307 18.09 -23.27 14.57
C ARG A 307 16.72 -22.93 13.99
N ALA A 308 15.97 -22.08 14.68
CA ALA A 308 14.69 -21.60 14.18
C ALA A 308 14.92 -20.61 13.03
N ALA A 309 14.55 -21.01 11.81
CA ALA A 309 14.54 -20.16 10.62
C ALA A 309 13.41 -19.12 10.68
N ASP A 310 12.26 -19.52 11.25
CA ASP A 310 11.09 -18.67 11.49
C ASP A 310 10.23 -19.19 12.66
N GLN A 311 9.40 -18.33 13.22
CA GLN A 311 8.47 -18.67 14.29
C GLN A 311 7.19 -17.83 14.20
N VAL A 312 6.04 -18.49 14.31
CA VAL A 312 4.73 -17.82 14.40
C VAL A 312 3.99 -18.24 15.66
N ILE A 313 3.26 -17.29 16.24
CA ILE A 313 2.37 -17.54 17.38
C ILE A 313 0.94 -17.63 16.87
N VAL A 314 0.21 -18.64 17.31
CA VAL A 314 -1.20 -18.84 16.99
C VAL A 314 -1.99 -18.99 18.28
N THR A 315 -3.20 -18.43 18.31
CA THR A 315 -4.13 -18.59 19.44
C THR A 315 -5.30 -19.44 18.98
N ILE A 316 -5.56 -20.55 19.65
CA ILE A 316 -6.76 -21.36 19.47
C ILE A 316 -7.74 -21.02 20.61
N ARG A 317 -9.00 -20.78 20.27
CA ARG A 317 -10.09 -20.47 21.22
C ARG A 317 -11.20 -21.49 21.13
#